data_AF-A0A6G3U495-F1
#
_entry.id   AF-A0A6G3U495-F1
#
_cell.length_a   1.000
_cell.length_b   1.000
_cell.length_c   1.000
_cell.angle_alpha   90.00
_cell.angle_beta   90.00
_cell.angle_gamma   90.00
#
_symmetry.space_group_name_H-M   'P 1'
#
loop_
_entity.id
_entity.type
_entity.pdbx_description
1 polymer ?
#
loop_
_entity_poly.entity_id
_entity_poly.type
_entity_poly.pdbx_seq_one_letter_code
_entity_poly.pdbx_strand_id
1 'polypeptide(L)'
;AVDTGRAQPAATVRHRHLSPRPLVFVPLTTAGEAGAPLGALVGTDRDAPRLLVVPQPRDRDLRFGFLADLADIVLPYVDAYGDVVEAAERSETDPATGKRVKVEVELCADAPQLIVPSRAGIDLVRLLGRSTRFRRTAEQDPEAPFPAPPRVPLLGRWLTHFGERARVPGSSLLLALTDVLSRHWATGQSTLEDQHLGALLAWIDPPAGRSGAEAAREAELARDDQ
;
A
#
# COMPACT_ATOMS: atom_id res chain seq x y z
N ALA A 1 -19.56 -19.03 12.00
CA ALA A 1 -19.03 -17.76 12.55
C ALA A 1 -20.02 -17.09 13.48
N VAL A 2 -21.23 -16.75 13.00
CA VAL A 2 -22.31 -16.16 13.82
C VAL A 2 -22.73 -17.08 14.95
N ASP A 3 -23.08 -18.34 14.65
CA ASP A 3 -23.52 -19.32 15.65
C ASP A 3 -22.43 -19.63 16.70
N THR A 4 -21.19 -19.78 16.24
CA THR A 4 -20.03 -20.11 17.09
C THR A 4 -19.42 -18.91 17.82
N GLY A 5 -19.83 -17.68 17.50
CA GLY A 5 -19.22 -16.46 18.03
C GLY A 5 -17.71 -16.28 17.75
N ARG A 6 -17.19 -16.99 16.74
CA ARG A 6 -15.75 -17.10 16.42
C ARG A 6 -15.53 -17.11 14.92
N ALA A 7 -14.46 -16.48 14.44
CA ALA A 7 -14.05 -16.56 13.04
C ALA A 7 -13.83 -18.02 12.63
N GLN A 8 -14.17 -18.35 11.39
CA GLN A 8 -13.95 -19.69 10.83
C GLN A 8 -12.99 -19.59 9.65
N PRO A 9 -11.98 -20.46 9.52
CA PRO A 9 -11.14 -20.50 8.34
C PRO A 9 -11.98 -20.74 7.09
N ALA A 10 -11.82 -19.90 6.07
CA ALA A 10 -12.49 -19.99 4.78
C ALA A 10 -11.57 -20.53 3.66
N ALA A 11 -10.26 -20.64 3.94
CA ALA A 11 -9.26 -21.15 3.01
C ALA A 11 -8.28 -22.10 3.70
N THR A 12 -7.84 -23.13 2.98
CA THR A 12 -6.85 -24.11 3.45
C THR A 12 -5.42 -23.78 3.03
N VAL A 13 -5.26 -22.80 2.13
CA VAL A 13 -3.97 -22.36 1.58
C VAL A 13 -3.88 -20.85 1.52
N ARG A 14 -2.65 -20.32 1.45
CA ARG A 14 -2.43 -18.89 1.23
C ARG A 14 -2.55 -18.57 -0.25
N HIS A 15 -3.61 -17.89 -0.64
CA HIS A 15 -3.86 -17.55 -2.05
C HIS A 15 -3.07 -16.34 -2.56
N ARG A 16 -2.40 -15.61 -1.67
CA ARG A 16 -1.58 -14.44 -1.99
C ARG A 16 -0.17 -14.63 -1.46
N HIS A 17 0.81 -14.25 -2.27
CA HIS A 17 2.18 -14.16 -1.81
C HIS A 17 2.29 -12.99 -0.81
N LEU A 18 2.89 -13.24 0.34
CA LEU A 18 3.33 -12.21 1.27
C LEU A 18 4.85 -12.24 1.30
N SER A 19 5.45 -11.11 0.95
CA SER A 19 6.89 -10.90 1.03
C SER A 19 7.34 -11.06 2.48
N PRO A 20 8.57 -11.55 2.74
CA PRO A 20 9.14 -11.54 4.09
C PRO A 20 9.44 -10.13 4.61
N ARG A 21 9.51 -9.12 3.73
CA ARG A 21 9.81 -7.72 4.09
C ARG A 21 8.89 -6.74 3.35
N PRO A 22 7.56 -6.83 3.51
CA PRO A 22 6.65 -5.91 2.84
C PRO A 22 6.81 -4.51 3.43
N LEU A 23 6.68 -3.48 2.59
CA LEU A 23 6.55 -2.11 3.08
C LEU A 23 5.10 -1.90 3.52
N VAL A 24 4.88 -1.63 4.80
CA VAL A 24 3.57 -1.29 5.34
C VAL A 24 3.40 0.22 5.25
N PHE A 25 2.27 0.68 4.71
CA PHE A 25 1.89 2.09 4.62
C PHE A 25 0.50 2.28 5.22
N VAL A 26 0.44 2.93 6.39
CA VAL A 26 -0.78 3.20 7.15
C VAL A 26 -1.06 4.70 7.05
N PRO A 27 -1.85 5.15 6.07
CA PRO A 27 -2.13 6.57 5.91
C PRO A 27 -3.21 7.05 6.88
N LEU A 28 -3.06 8.31 7.29
CA LEU A 28 -4.08 9.08 7.98
C LEU A 28 -4.44 10.30 7.12
N THR A 29 -5.72 10.47 6.79
CA THR A 29 -6.21 11.55 5.92
C THR A 29 -7.24 12.40 6.65
N THR A 30 -7.32 13.69 6.32
CA THR A 30 -8.38 14.56 6.84
C THR A 30 -9.76 14.08 6.39
N ALA A 31 -10.74 14.22 7.27
CA ALA A 31 -12.14 14.11 6.88
C ALA A 31 -12.51 15.31 5.97
N GLY A 32 -13.18 15.05 4.85
CA GLY A 32 -13.76 16.09 3.99
C GLY A 32 -12.83 16.74 2.96
N GLU A 33 -11.51 16.50 2.99
CA GLU A 33 -10.58 16.99 1.95
C GLU A 33 -9.84 15.80 1.32
N ALA A 34 -10.29 15.40 0.12
CA ALA A 34 -9.73 14.25 -0.58
C ALA A 34 -8.24 14.45 -0.89
N GLY A 35 -7.39 13.62 -0.28
CA GLY A 35 -5.96 13.57 -0.58
C GLY A 35 -5.09 14.56 0.19
N ALA A 36 -5.60 15.18 1.25
CA ALA A 36 -4.79 15.90 2.22
C ALA A 36 -4.33 14.93 3.33
N PRO A 37 -3.07 14.46 3.32
CA PRO A 37 -2.56 13.60 4.38
C PRO A 37 -2.44 14.41 5.68
N LEU A 38 -2.87 13.82 6.78
CA LEU A 38 -2.53 14.24 8.15
C LEU A 38 -1.20 13.61 8.60
N GLY A 39 -0.92 12.43 8.08
CA GLY A 39 0.30 11.70 8.37
C GLY A 39 0.26 10.29 7.82
N ALA A 40 1.31 9.53 8.08
CA ALA A 40 1.35 8.11 7.80
C ALA A 40 2.38 7.43 8.71
N LEU A 41 2.06 6.20 9.10
CA LEU A 41 3.08 5.27 9.59
C LEU A 41 3.57 4.45 8.39
N VAL A 42 4.89 4.36 8.20
CA VAL A 42 5.47 3.64 7.07
C VAL A 42 6.75 2.90 7.47
N GLY A 43 6.91 1.65 7.04
CA GLY A 43 8.13 0.89 7.32
C GLY A 43 8.00 -0.61 7.01
N THR A 44 9.14 -1.29 7.00
CA THR A 44 9.24 -2.75 6.87
C THR A 44 9.47 -3.45 8.22
N ASP A 45 9.98 -2.71 9.21
CA ASP A 45 10.17 -3.16 10.58
C ASP A 45 8.99 -2.72 11.45
N ARG A 46 8.36 -3.70 12.12
CA ARG A 46 7.23 -3.47 13.02
C ARG A 46 7.62 -2.68 14.27
N ASP A 47 8.86 -2.83 14.72
CA ASP A 47 9.37 -2.27 15.98
C ASP A 47 10.07 -0.92 15.76
N ALA A 48 10.33 -0.54 14.49
CA ALA A 48 10.93 0.73 14.10
C ALA A 48 10.24 1.40 12.89
N PRO A 49 8.91 1.63 12.93
CA PRO A 49 8.23 2.32 11.85
C PRO A 49 8.56 3.81 11.84
N ARG A 50 8.49 4.44 10.66
CA ARG A 50 8.63 5.90 10.50
C ARG A 50 7.27 6.56 10.54
N LEU A 51 7.09 7.50 11.47
CA LEU A 51 5.92 8.37 11.53
C LEU A 51 6.19 9.65 10.73
N LEU A 52 5.39 9.91 9.72
CA LEU A 52 5.35 11.15 8.96
C LEU A 52 4.11 11.94 9.35
N VAL A 53 4.24 13.25 9.56
CA VAL A 53 3.14 14.11 10.02
C VAL A 53 3.05 15.35 9.15
N VAL A 54 1.82 15.81 8.89
CA VAL A 54 1.53 17.08 8.22
C VAL A 54 0.73 17.95 9.19
N PRO A 55 1.40 18.82 9.98
CA PRO A 55 0.73 19.60 11.02
C PRO A 55 -0.38 20.50 10.47
N GLN A 56 -0.22 21.01 9.25
CA GLN A 56 -1.20 21.85 8.56
C GLN A 56 -1.49 21.28 7.16
N PRO A 57 -2.46 20.36 6.99
CA PRO A 57 -2.73 19.68 5.72
C PRO A 57 -3.13 20.59 4.56
N ARG A 58 -3.59 21.82 4.86
CA ARG A 58 -3.91 22.84 3.84
C ARG A 58 -2.68 23.53 3.29
N ASP A 59 -1.60 23.55 4.06
CA ASP A 59 -0.33 24.09 3.62
C ASP A 59 0.23 23.22 2.49
N ARG A 60 0.57 23.85 1.38
CA ARG A 60 1.06 23.14 0.19
C ARG A 60 2.48 22.64 0.41
N ASP A 61 3.34 23.44 1.02
CA ASP A 61 4.75 23.14 1.17
C ASP A 61 4.95 22.01 2.16
N LEU A 62 4.18 21.99 3.26
CA LEU A 62 4.19 20.87 4.20
C LEU A 62 3.67 19.56 3.57
N ARG A 63 2.68 19.62 2.68
CA ARG A 63 2.24 18.45 1.91
C ARG A 63 3.33 17.94 0.98
N PHE A 64 4.07 18.83 0.31
CA PHE A 64 5.20 18.41 -0.53
C PHE A 64 6.38 17.89 0.29
N GLY A 65 6.62 18.44 1.48
CA GLY A 65 7.57 17.90 2.46
C GLY A 65 7.22 16.47 2.83
N PHE A 66 5.98 16.20 3.21
CA PHE A 66 5.50 14.83 3.47
C PHE A 66 5.70 13.88 2.28
N LEU A 67 5.39 14.33 1.06
CA LEU A 67 5.61 13.51 -0.14
C LEU A 67 7.09 13.26 -0.42
N ALA A 68 7.95 14.22 -0.11
CA ALA A 68 9.39 14.08 -0.23
C ALA A 68 9.92 13.08 0.81
N ASP A 69 9.48 13.16 2.06
CA ASP A 69 9.86 12.22 3.13
C ASP A 69 9.34 10.81 2.85
N LEU A 70 8.11 10.68 2.33
CA LEU A 70 7.57 9.41 1.87
C LEU A 70 8.40 8.84 0.72
N ALA A 71 8.85 9.69 -0.21
CA ALA A 71 9.70 9.27 -1.32
C ALA A 71 11.07 8.77 -0.84
N ASP A 72 11.65 9.40 0.20
CA ASP A 72 12.91 8.96 0.80
C ASP A 72 12.82 7.58 1.47
N ILE A 73 11.60 7.08 1.74
CA ILE A 73 11.37 5.75 2.31
C ILE A 73 11.01 4.75 1.21
N VAL A 74 10.07 5.11 0.33
CA VAL A 74 9.52 4.20 -0.68
C VAL A 74 10.53 3.95 -1.81
N LEU A 75 11.26 4.97 -2.26
CA LEU A 75 12.14 4.81 -3.42
C LEU A 75 13.34 3.90 -3.13
N PRO A 76 14.09 4.06 -2.01
CA PRO A 76 15.15 3.10 -1.68
C PRO A 76 14.64 1.68 -1.46
N TYR A 77 13.43 1.53 -0.90
CA TYR A 77 12.81 0.21 -0.76
C TYR A 77 12.58 -0.44 -2.13
N VAL A 78 12.08 0.30 -3.12
CA VAL A 78 11.85 -0.23 -4.47
C VAL A 78 13.17 -0.49 -5.21
N ASP A 79 14.14 0.43 -5.08
CA ASP A 79 15.45 0.34 -5.73
C ASP A 79 16.21 -0.93 -5.31
N ALA A 80 16.06 -1.36 -4.05
CA ALA A 80 16.65 -2.59 -3.53
C ALA A 80 16.20 -3.89 -4.23
N TYR A 81 15.15 -3.84 -5.07
CA TYR A 81 14.71 -4.97 -5.89
C TYR A 81 15.27 -4.95 -7.33
N GLY A 82 15.97 -3.88 -7.71
CA GLY A 82 16.58 -3.75 -9.03
C GLY A 82 17.91 -4.50 -9.18
N ASP A 83 18.61 -4.77 -8.09
CA ASP A 83 19.99 -5.28 -8.12
C ASP A 83 20.10 -6.79 -8.38
N VAL A 84 19.09 -7.57 -7.97
CA VAL A 84 19.10 -9.03 -8.11
C VAL A 84 18.17 -9.43 -9.26
N VAL A 85 18.76 -9.96 -10.32
CA VAL A 85 18.05 -10.31 -11.55
C VAL A 85 18.21 -11.78 -11.92
N GLU A 86 17.23 -12.29 -12.65
CA GLU A 86 17.25 -13.60 -13.30
C GLU A 86 17.17 -13.44 -14.82
N ALA A 87 17.92 -14.27 -15.54
CA ALA A 87 17.87 -14.31 -16.99
C ALA A 87 16.56 -14.98 -17.45
N ALA A 88 15.85 -14.32 -18.36
CA ALA A 88 14.63 -14.82 -18.97
C ALA A 88 14.66 -14.67 -20.48
N GLU A 89 14.02 -15.58 -21.21
CA GLU A 89 13.86 -15.44 -22.65
C GLU A 89 12.60 -14.62 -22.96
N ARG A 90 12.76 -13.52 -23.68
CA ARG A 90 11.66 -12.74 -24.25
C ARG A 90 11.68 -12.84 -25.75
N SER A 91 10.49 -12.96 -26.35
CA SER A 91 10.38 -12.92 -27.80
C SER A 91 10.12 -11.50 -28.28
N GLU A 92 11.04 -10.97 -29.08
CA GLU A 92 10.99 -9.63 -29.66
C GLU A 92 11.02 -9.71 -31.19
N THR A 93 10.51 -8.66 -31.85
CA THR A 93 10.55 -8.56 -33.31
C THR A 93 11.85 -7.89 -33.71
N ASP A 94 12.66 -8.60 -34.49
CA ASP A 94 13.89 -8.06 -35.08
C ASP A 94 13.54 -6.90 -36.02
N PRO A 95 14.02 -5.67 -35.76
CA PRO A 95 13.68 -4.51 -36.58
C PRO A 95 14.27 -4.55 -38.01
N ALA A 96 15.32 -5.33 -38.26
CA ALA A 96 15.93 -5.48 -39.57
C ALA A 96 15.27 -6.58 -40.40
N THR A 97 14.84 -7.68 -39.77
CA THR A 97 14.30 -8.86 -40.48
C THR A 97 12.80 -9.07 -40.33
N GLY A 98 12.15 -8.37 -39.38
CA GLY A 98 10.73 -8.51 -39.06
C GLY A 98 10.34 -9.84 -38.40
N LYS A 99 11.31 -10.74 -38.15
CA LYS A 99 11.06 -12.07 -37.57
C LYS A 99 11.05 -12.00 -36.04
N ARG A 100 10.30 -12.91 -35.41
CA ARG A 100 10.37 -13.11 -33.96
C ARG A 100 11.67 -13.82 -33.61
N VAL A 101 12.50 -13.17 -32.80
CA VAL A 101 13.73 -13.72 -32.24
C VAL A 101 13.57 -13.86 -30.72
N LYS A 102 14.29 -14.81 -30.13
CA LYS A 102 14.41 -14.91 -28.68
C LYS A 102 15.61 -14.08 -28.25
N VAL A 103 15.39 -13.16 -27.33
CA VAL A 103 16.43 -12.36 -26.68
C VAL A 103 16.45 -12.69 -25.20
N GLU A 104 17.63 -12.79 -24.65
CA GLU A 104 17.81 -12.89 -23.20
C GLU A 104 17.58 -11.51 -22.60
N VAL A 105 16.75 -11.43 -21.56
CA VAL A 105 16.45 -10.22 -20.81
C VAL A 105 16.65 -10.50 -19.32
N GLU A 106 17.05 -9.48 -18.58
CA GLU A 106 17.13 -9.55 -17.12
C GLU A 106 15.79 -9.12 -16.52
N LEU A 107 15.23 -9.97 -15.64
CA LEU A 107 14.05 -9.67 -14.84
C LEU A 107 14.44 -9.59 -13.38
N CYS A 108 13.85 -8.66 -12.63
CA CYS A 108 14.05 -8.62 -11.18
C CYS A 108 13.60 -9.95 -10.56
N ALA A 109 14.47 -10.57 -9.76
CA ALA A 109 14.23 -11.89 -9.17
C ALA A 109 13.16 -11.87 -8.06
N ASP A 110 12.86 -10.69 -7.51
CA ASP A 110 11.77 -10.45 -6.57
C ASP A 110 11.12 -9.10 -6.86
N ALA A 111 9.97 -8.82 -6.24
CA ALA A 111 9.22 -7.59 -6.47
C ALA A 111 8.85 -6.88 -5.14
N PRO A 112 8.87 -5.54 -5.12
CA PRO A 112 8.46 -4.79 -3.95
C PRO A 112 6.97 -5.02 -3.67
N GLN A 113 6.64 -5.32 -2.41
CA GLN A 113 5.26 -5.45 -1.94
C GLN A 113 4.90 -4.29 -1.00
N LEU A 114 3.77 -3.64 -1.26
CA LEU A 114 3.18 -2.59 -0.43
C LEU A 114 1.90 -3.13 0.23
N ILE A 115 1.79 -3.00 1.55
CA ILE A 115 0.60 -3.38 2.32
C ILE A 115 -0.04 -2.12 2.89
N VAL A 116 -1.35 -2.00 2.74
CA VAL A 116 -2.17 -0.95 3.36
C VAL A 116 -3.24 -1.58 4.26
N PRO A 117 -3.76 -0.87 5.27
CA PRO A 117 -4.73 -1.46 6.21
C PRO A 117 -5.99 -1.96 5.51
N SER A 118 -6.60 -1.13 4.67
CA SER A 118 -7.88 -1.40 4.01
C SER A 118 -7.91 -0.82 2.60
N ARG A 119 -9.00 -1.07 1.86
CA ARG A 119 -9.18 -0.55 0.47
C ARG A 119 -9.05 0.98 0.38
N ALA A 120 -9.43 1.71 1.43
CA ALA A 120 -9.24 3.16 1.47
C ALA A 120 -7.76 3.56 1.31
N GLY A 121 -6.83 2.75 1.84
CA GLY A 121 -5.40 2.95 1.63
C GLY A 121 -4.98 2.75 0.18
N ILE A 122 -5.59 1.80 -0.54
CA ILE A 122 -5.35 1.61 -1.98
C ILE A 122 -5.82 2.85 -2.75
N ASP A 123 -7.01 3.36 -2.43
CA ASP A 123 -7.56 4.53 -3.08
C ASP A 123 -6.69 5.78 -2.86
N LEU A 124 -6.14 5.93 -1.65
CA LEU A 124 -5.18 6.99 -1.37
C LEU A 124 -3.88 6.82 -2.15
N VAL A 125 -3.27 5.63 -2.17
CA VAL A 125 -2.06 5.36 -2.98
C VAL A 125 -2.29 5.76 -4.44
N ARG A 126 -3.45 5.40 -5.00
CA ARG A 126 -3.84 5.76 -6.36
C ARG A 126 -4.02 7.28 -6.52
N LEU A 127 -4.61 7.94 -5.54
CA LEU A 127 -4.79 9.40 -5.54
C LEU A 127 -3.45 10.13 -5.52
N LEU A 128 -2.54 9.73 -4.61
CA LEU A 128 -1.18 10.27 -4.52
C LEU A 128 -0.41 10.04 -5.82
N GLY A 129 -0.48 8.83 -6.40
CA GLY A 129 0.14 8.54 -7.69
C GLY A 129 -0.36 9.47 -8.81
N ARG A 130 -1.68 9.69 -8.90
CA ARG A 130 -2.27 10.61 -9.90
C ARG A 130 -1.86 12.07 -9.69
N SER A 131 -1.78 12.54 -8.45
CA SER A 131 -1.53 13.95 -8.15
C SER A 131 -0.06 14.37 -8.27
N THR A 132 0.87 13.40 -8.27
CA THR A 132 2.32 13.66 -8.20
C THR A 132 3.12 13.25 -9.43
N ARG A 133 2.72 12.20 -10.18
CA ARG A 133 3.56 11.58 -11.24
C ARG A 133 4.05 12.49 -12.38
N PHE A 134 3.37 13.61 -12.63
CA PHE A 134 3.66 14.56 -13.72
C PHE A 134 3.99 15.96 -13.20
N ARG A 135 4.30 16.12 -11.92
CA ARG A 135 4.72 17.42 -11.38
C ARG A 135 6.08 17.79 -11.95
N ARG A 136 6.24 19.06 -12.33
CA ARG A 136 7.53 19.61 -12.77
C ARG A 136 8.41 19.93 -11.56
N THR A 137 9.69 19.65 -11.69
CA THR A 137 10.71 19.94 -10.68
C THR A 137 11.41 21.26 -11.00
N ALA A 138 12.16 21.80 -10.04
CA ALA A 138 12.92 23.04 -10.25
C ALA A 138 13.98 22.89 -11.34
N GLU A 139 14.52 21.68 -11.54
CA GLU A 139 15.47 21.37 -12.62
C GLU A 139 14.82 21.43 -14.00
N GLN A 140 13.52 21.10 -14.10
CA GLN A 140 12.79 21.06 -15.37
C GLN A 140 12.17 22.41 -15.73
N ASP A 141 11.79 23.19 -14.73
CA ASP A 141 11.10 24.46 -14.90
C ASP A 141 11.46 25.40 -13.73
N PRO A 142 12.65 26.05 -13.78
CA PRO A 142 13.13 26.90 -12.68
C PRO A 142 12.22 28.10 -12.38
N GLU A 143 11.47 28.57 -13.38
CA GLU A 143 10.54 29.71 -13.27
C GLU A 143 9.16 29.29 -12.72
N ALA A 144 8.92 28.00 -12.50
CA ALA A 144 7.67 27.53 -11.93
C ALA A 144 7.49 28.12 -10.51
N PRO A 145 6.35 28.74 -10.18
CA PRO A 145 6.17 29.39 -8.88
C PRO A 145 6.26 28.43 -7.68
N PHE A 146 6.04 27.14 -7.89
CA PHE A 146 6.01 26.10 -6.86
C PHE A 146 6.47 24.75 -7.42
N PRO A 147 7.77 24.57 -7.71
CA PRO A 147 8.29 23.33 -8.26
C PRO A 147 8.18 22.19 -7.25
N ALA A 148 7.92 20.98 -7.72
CA ALA A 148 7.93 19.81 -6.83
C ALA A 148 9.36 19.37 -6.51
N PRO A 149 9.61 18.82 -5.32
CA PRO A 149 10.90 18.19 -5.01
C PRO A 149 11.24 17.07 -6.03
N PRO A 150 12.51 16.90 -6.45
CA PRO A 150 12.90 16.02 -7.57
C PRO A 150 12.40 14.57 -7.48
N ARG A 151 12.34 14.02 -6.26
CA ARG A 151 11.91 12.64 -5.98
C ARG A 151 10.40 12.42 -6.01
N VAL A 152 9.59 13.48 -5.85
CA VAL A 152 8.12 13.37 -5.75
C VAL A 152 7.47 12.86 -7.04
N PRO A 153 7.85 13.32 -8.25
CA PRO A 153 7.32 12.74 -9.48
C PRO A 153 7.65 11.27 -9.67
N LEU A 154 8.87 10.83 -9.29
CA LEU A 154 9.27 9.43 -9.37
C LEU A 154 8.45 8.56 -8.40
N LEU A 155 8.28 9.01 -7.15
CA LEU A 155 7.34 8.39 -6.20
C LEU A 155 5.95 8.27 -6.83
N GLY A 156 5.44 9.33 -7.44
CA GLY A 156 4.13 9.33 -8.09
C GLY A 156 3.97 8.28 -9.19
N ARG A 157 5.02 8.03 -9.98
CA ARG A 157 5.03 6.97 -10.99
C ARG A 157 4.96 5.58 -10.35
N TRP A 158 5.73 5.33 -9.29
CA TRP A 158 5.67 4.07 -8.55
C TRP A 158 4.33 3.84 -7.85
N LEU A 159 3.78 4.85 -7.16
CA LEU A 159 2.45 4.75 -6.55
C LEU A 159 1.35 4.54 -7.60
N THR A 160 1.49 5.14 -8.78
CA THR A 160 0.62 4.83 -9.93
C THR A 160 0.76 3.36 -10.33
N HIS A 161 1.99 2.85 -10.48
CA HIS A 161 2.22 1.44 -10.81
C HIS A 161 1.57 0.49 -9.79
N PHE A 162 1.84 0.66 -8.49
CA PHE A 162 1.20 -0.11 -7.43
C PHE A 162 -0.32 -0.04 -7.50
N GLY A 163 -0.86 1.16 -7.67
CA GLY A 163 -2.30 1.41 -7.79
C GLY A 163 -2.98 0.74 -8.99
N GLU A 164 -2.31 0.70 -10.15
CA GLU A 164 -2.79 -0.05 -11.31
C GLU A 164 -2.74 -1.55 -11.05
N ARG A 165 -1.65 -2.03 -10.44
CA ARG A 165 -1.41 -3.44 -10.16
C ARG A 165 -2.35 -4.01 -9.11
N ALA A 166 -2.88 -3.20 -8.18
CA ALA A 166 -3.93 -3.62 -7.25
C ALA A 166 -5.22 -4.07 -7.95
N ARG A 167 -5.48 -3.62 -9.18
CA ARG A 167 -6.67 -3.99 -9.96
C ARG A 167 -6.49 -5.25 -10.81
N VAL A 168 -5.26 -5.73 -10.95
CA VAL A 168 -4.95 -6.93 -11.73
C VAL A 168 -5.21 -8.16 -10.86
N PRO A 169 -6.08 -9.10 -11.29
CA PRO A 169 -6.28 -10.36 -10.57
C PRO A 169 -4.96 -11.10 -10.35
N GLY A 170 -4.75 -11.64 -9.16
CA GLY A 170 -3.52 -12.38 -8.79
C GLY A 170 -2.30 -11.50 -8.43
N SER A 171 -2.28 -10.21 -8.83
CA SER A 171 -1.20 -9.29 -8.48
C SER A 171 -1.10 -9.04 -6.98
N SER A 172 0.10 -9.20 -6.42
CA SER A 172 0.36 -9.05 -4.97
C SER A 172 1.27 -7.87 -4.65
N LEU A 173 1.42 -6.90 -5.57
CA LEU A 173 2.29 -5.73 -5.35
C LEU A 173 1.68 -4.70 -4.39
N LEU A 174 0.36 -4.56 -4.37
CA LEU A 174 -0.35 -3.68 -3.44
C LEU A 174 -1.57 -4.45 -2.89
N LEU A 175 -1.56 -4.69 -1.58
CA LEU A 175 -2.58 -5.48 -0.89
C LEU A 175 -3.22 -4.66 0.24
N ALA A 176 -4.56 -4.66 0.30
CA ALA A 176 -5.28 -4.26 1.49
C ALA A 176 -5.34 -5.45 2.46
N LEU A 177 -4.94 -5.25 3.71
CA LEU A 177 -4.90 -6.32 4.70
C LEU A 177 -6.30 -6.87 4.98
N THR A 178 -7.32 -6.00 5.05
CA THR A 178 -8.72 -6.43 5.17
C THR A 178 -9.15 -7.38 4.05
N ASP A 179 -8.78 -7.09 2.80
CA ASP A 179 -9.10 -7.97 1.66
C ASP A 179 -8.38 -9.32 1.71
N VAL A 180 -7.15 -9.36 2.22
CA VAL A 180 -6.41 -10.62 2.39
C VAL A 180 -7.02 -11.44 3.53
N LEU A 181 -7.34 -10.81 4.66
CA LEU A 181 -7.91 -11.48 5.83
C LEU A 181 -9.33 -12.00 5.58
N SER A 182 -10.23 -11.20 5.00
CA SER A 182 -11.61 -11.62 4.68
C SER A 182 -11.68 -12.72 3.61
N ARG A 183 -10.60 -13.00 2.87
CA ARG A 183 -10.50 -14.18 2.01
C ARG A 183 -10.16 -15.46 2.77
N HIS A 184 -9.51 -15.34 3.92
CA HIS A 184 -9.06 -16.49 4.72
C HIS A 184 -9.95 -16.76 5.92
N TRP A 185 -10.75 -15.78 6.34
CA TRP A 185 -11.60 -15.88 7.52
C TRP A 185 -13.03 -15.46 7.21
N ALA A 186 -13.98 -16.32 7.57
CA ALA A 186 -15.38 -15.98 7.64
C ALA A 186 -15.69 -15.41 9.03
N THR A 187 -16.08 -14.14 9.08
CA THR A 187 -16.53 -13.44 10.28
C THR A 187 -18.05 -13.43 10.37
N GLY A 188 -18.61 -12.90 11.45
CA GLY A 188 -20.03 -12.57 11.55
C GLY A 188 -20.36 -11.16 11.04
N GLN A 189 -19.34 -10.43 10.58
CA GLN A 189 -19.45 -9.05 10.12
C GLN A 189 -19.91 -9.00 8.66
N SER A 190 -20.48 -7.86 8.26
CA SER A 190 -20.64 -7.51 6.87
C SER A 190 -19.30 -7.15 6.22
N THR A 191 -19.28 -7.15 4.88
CA THR A 191 -18.09 -6.73 4.11
C THR A 191 -17.69 -5.27 4.33
N LEU A 192 -18.62 -4.44 4.81
CA LEU A 192 -18.35 -3.05 5.16
C LEU A 192 -17.64 -2.96 6.52
N GLU A 193 -18.13 -3.69 7.52
CA GLU A 193 -17.53 -3.74 8.87
C GLU A 193 -16.12 -4.36 8.83
N ASP A 194 -15.91 -5.37 7.98
CA ASP A 194 -14.57 -5.95 7.73
C ASP A 194 -13.52 -4.92 7.27
N GLN A 195 -13.93 -3.75 6.76
CA GLN A 195 -12.99 -2.69 6.37
C GLN A 195 -12.37 -1.97 7.57
N HIS A 196 -12.93 -2.12 8.77
CA HIS A 196 -12.32 -1.69 10.00
C HIS A 196 -11.32 -2.75 10.47
N LEU A 197 -10.04 -2.59 10.11
CA LEU A 197 -9.01 -3.61 10.37
C LEU A 197 -8.91 -4.05 11.84
N GLY A 198 -9.04 -3.13 12.81
CA GLY A 198 -9.03 -3.46 14.24
C GLY A 198 -10.14 -4.45 14.64
N ALA A 199 -11.40 -4.11 14.31
CA ALA A 199 -12.57 -4.98 14.48
C ALA A 199 -12.41 -6.34 13.77
N LEU A 200 -11.91 -6.36 12.53
CA LEU A 200 -11.66 -7.61 11.80
C LEU A 200 -10.63 -8.50 12.53
N LEU A 201 -9.51 -7.93 12.98
CA LEU A 201 -8.50 -8.67 13.75
C LEU A 201 -9.07 -9.17 15.09
N ALA A 202 -9.84 -8.34 15.79
CA ALA A 202 -10.50 -8.71 17.03
C ALA A 202 -11.53 -9.83 16.83
N TRP A 203 -12.18 -9.90 15.67
CA TRP A 203 -13.07 -11.02 15.33
C TRP A 203 -12.29 -12.31 15.05
N ILE A 204 -11.14 -12.21 14.38
CA ILE A 204 -10.28 -13.34 14.02
C ILE A 204 -9.61 -13.95 15.25
N ASP A 205 -9.06 -13.12 16.13
CA ASP A 205 -8.34 -13.54 17.32
C ASP A 205 -8.83 -12.77 18.57
N PRO A 206 -10.07 -13.03 19.03
CA PRO A 206 -10.61 -12.33 20.20
C PRO A 206 -9.93 -12.83 21.48
N PRO A 207 -9.75 -11.94 22.48
CA PRO A 207 -9.23 -12.32 23.79
C PRO A 207 -9.96 -13.51 24.42
N ALA A 208 -9.25 -14.25 25.28
CA ALA A 208 -9.81 -15.41 25.96
C ALA A 208 -11.09 -15.02 26.74
N GLY A 209 -12.14 -15.83 26.61
CA GLY A 209 -13.43 -15.61 27.28
C GLY A 209 -14.34 -14.58 26.61
N ARG A 210 -13.93 -13.93 25.51
CA ARG A 210 -14.79 -13.04 24.71
C ARG A 210 -15.19 -13.68 23.38
N SER A 211 -16.36 -13.30 22.87
CA SER A 211 -16.76 -13.58 21.49
C SER A 211 -16.10 -12.61 20.52
N GLY A 212 -16.05 -12.97 19.24
CA GLY A 212 -15.59 -12.06 18.19
C GLY A 212 -16.42 -10.77 18.11
N ALA A 213 -17.73 -10.86 18.36
CA ALA A 213 -18.63 -9.71 18.32
C ALA A 213 -18.37 -8.70 19.43
N GLU A 214 -18.13 -9.18 20.66
CA GLU A 214 -17.80 -8.30 21.79
C GLU A 214 -16.46 -7.60 21.57
N ALA A 215 -15.44 -8.36 21.12
CA ALA A 215 -14.11 -7.82 20.88
C ALA A 215 -14.08 -6.84 19.70
N ALA A 216 -14.81 -7.13 18.61
CA ALA A 216 -14.93 -6.22 17.47
C ALA A 216 -15.60 -4.90 17.86
N ARG A 217 -16.74 -4.98 18.59
CA ARG A 217 -17.45 -3.79 19.07
C ARG A 217 -16.58 -2.95 20.00
N GLU A 218 -15.81 -3.58 20.88
CA GLU A 218 -14.85 -2.87 21.73
C GLU A 218 -13.78 -2.17 20.89
N ALA A 219 -13.21 -2.83 19.89
CA ALA A 219 -12.20 -2.23 19.00
C ALA A 219 -12.74 -1.04 18.18
N GLU A 220 -14.03 -1.03 17.83
CA GLU A 220 -14.68 0.10 17.14
C GLU A 220 -14.95 1.28 18.07
N LEU A 221 -15.29 0.99 19.33
CA LEU A 221 -15.66 2.00 20.33
C LEU A 221 -14.47 2.52 21.13
N ALA A 222 -13.39 1.73 21.18
CA ALA A 222 -12.14 2.12 21.81
C ALA A 222 -11.67 3.42 21.17
N ARG A 223 -11.71 4.47 21.98
CA ARG A 223 -10.87 5.64 21.79
C ARG A 223 -9.63 5.35 22.62
N ASP A 224 -8.46 5.81 22.17
CA ASP A 224 -7.28 5.75 23.02
C ASP A 224 -7.66 6.37 24.38
N ASP A 225 -7.70 5.54 25.43
CA ASP A 225 -7.83 6.03 26.80
C ASP A 225 -6.63 6.96 27.02
N GLN A 226 -6.91 8.23 27.31
CA GLN A 226 -5.92 9.30 27.42
C GLN A 226 -4.71 8.95 28.29
#